data_AF-A0A7Z9L0F8-F1
#
_entry.id   AF-A0A7Z9L0F8-F1
#
_cell.length_a   1.000
_cell.length_b   1.000
_cell.length_c   1.000
_cell.angle_alpha   90.00
_cell.angle_beta   90.00
_cell.angle_gamma   90.00
#
_symmetry.space_group_name_H-M   'P 1'
#
loop_
_entity.id
_entity.type
_entity.pdbx_description
1 polymer ?
#
loop_
_entity_poly.entity_id
_entity_poly.type
_entity_poly.pdbx_seq_one_letter_code
_entity_poly.pdbx_strand_id
1 'polypeptide(L)'
;MIRFIFIFSFLPFVINAQEIITLKPNNHYLLELSLKGQIEYLQYEEKCEDFWRRSGEDVYSRYEKLSKKDQALYDYCLLDKGGYWDIGEIGCSWYCGGGPDSVTASSALKPYKGLKYDGQNAHDLSYKTAWVEGDDGDGIGEYLLYHFSAASPRITKIIVVNGYVKSSSAWKNNSRVKKLKMYIDDKALAILYLSDTRGEQSFDFEPIGLSDRENWEKVKGLPPWTMKFEILEIYPGAKYKDVAITEIYFDGIDVHCLAKGTEIAMADNTIKNVEELELGESVLSFNPESNLFEPSRILELASPTHDNLVEVKFSNGNSIVCTKDHPIMGAKGQWLSSDPTKTQQAYEYKGVSTLMVGSEIISSNQANRVYVTEIADVIEAQQTYTIVKLEKNNSFIANGIIVGTEELRPSLSQYLDRIEKRLPTILR
;
A
#
# COMPACT_ATOMS: atom_id res chain seq x y z
N MET A 1 19.99 21.21 -75.10
CA MET A 1 20.12 20.09 -74.13
C MET A 1 19.96 20.69 -72.74
N ILE A 2 18.74 20.66 -72.19
CA ILE A 2 18.39 21.33 -70.92
C ILE A 2 18.79 20.38 -69.78
N ARG A 3 19.72 20.81 -68.92
CA ARG A 3 20.11 20.08 -67.70
C ARG A 3 19.15 20.45 -66.58
N PHE A 4 18.35 19.48 -66.13
CA PHE A 4 17.63 19.58 -64.86
C PHE A 4 18.59 19.30 -63.71
N ILE A 5 18.75 20.28 -62.81
CA ILE A 5 19.44 20.12 -61.53
C ILE A 5 18.38 19.76 -60.50
N PHE A 6 18.41 18.52 -59.99
CA PHE A 6 17.60 18.12 -58.84
C PHE A 6 18.30 18.59 -57.56
N ILE A 7 17.69 19.55 -56.86
CA ILE A 7 18.10 19.98 -55.53
C ILE A 7 17.37 19.07 -54.53
N PHE A 8 18.10 18.13 -53.92
CA PHE A 8 17.60 17.36 -52.78
C PHE A 8 17.68 18.22 -51.52
N SER A 9 16.53 18.67 -51.04
CA SER A 9 16.40 19.34 -49.74
C SER A 9 16.45 18.27 -48.63
N PHE A 10 17.60 18.14 -47.97
CA PHE A 10 17.69 17.40 -46.70
C PHE A 10 17.08 18.25 -45.59
N LEU A 11 15.86 17.92 -45.15
CA LEU A 11 15.35 18.41 -43.88
C LEU A 11 16.08 17.69 -42.74
N PRO A 12 16.73 18.41 -41.81
CA PRO A 12 17.27 17.78 -40.60
C PRO A 12 16.11 17.31 -39.72
N PHE A 13 15.95 15.99 -39.61
CA PHE A 13 15.12 15.38 -38.57
C PHE A 13 15.80 15.62 -37.23
N VAL A 14 15.21 16.47 -36.40
CA VAL A 14 15.58 16.59 -34.98
C VAL A 14 14.92 15.41 -34.26
N ILE A 15 15.68 14.34 -34.06
CA ILE A 15 15.26 13.22 -33.22
C ILE A 15 15.41 13.70 -31.78
N ASN A 16 14.30 14.07 -31.15
CA ASN A 16 14.27 14.36 -29.72
C ASN A 16 14.27 13.01 -28.99
N ALA A 17 15.47 12.52 -28.63
CA ALA A 17 15.59 11.29 -27.86
C ALA A 17 15.15 11.56 -26.42
N GLN A 18 14.00 11.02 -26.03
CA GLN A 18 13.57 11.02 -24.63
C GLN A 18 14.63 10.26 -23.82
N GLU A 19 15.20 10.92 -22.81
CA GLU A 19 16.19 10.31 -21.94
C GLU A 19 15.49 9.24 -21.07
N ILE A 20 15.84 7.97 -21.28
CA ILE A 20 15.27 6.85 -20.53
C ILE A 20 16.07 6.72 -19.23
N ILE A 21 15.40 6.95 -18.09
CA ILE A 21 16.06 6.84 -16.79
C ILE A 21 16.42 5.38 -16.49
N THR A 22 17.53 5.18 -15.78
CA THR A 22 17.98 3.85 -15.35
C THR A 22 17.95 3.79 -13.83
N LEU A 23 17.26 2.79 -13.28
CA LEU A 23 17.08 2.63 -11.84
C LEU A 23 17.65 1.31 -11.36
N LYS A 24 18.22 1.34 -10.15
CA LYS A 24 18.60 0.18 -9.34
C LYS A 24 17.62 0.09 -8.16
N PRO A 25 17.44 -1.09 -7.55
CA PRO A 25 16.50 -1.24 -6.46
C PRO A 25 17.01 -0.50 -5.23
N ASN A 26 16.11 0.17 -4.52
CA ASN A 26 16.43 0.94 -3.33
C ASN A 26 16.57 0.04 -2.09
N ASN A 27 15.78 -1.04 -2.03
CA ASN A 27 15.77 -1.99 -0.92
C ASN A 27 15.64 -3.43 -1.44
N HIS A 28 16.08 -4.36 -0.59
CA HIS A 28 15.94 -5.81 -0.79
C HIS A 28 15.27 -6.43 0.44
N TYR A 29 14.14 -7.11 0.26
CA TYR A 29 13.55 -7.95 1.30
C TYR A 29 13.65 -9.42 0.89
N LEU A 30 14.50 -10.18 1.58
CA LEU A 30 14.75 -11.59 1.24
C LEU A 30 13.60 -12.47 1.71
N LEU A 31 13.14 -13.36 0.81
CA LEU A 31 12.03 -14.26 1.08
C LEU A 31 12.54 -15.63 1.54
N GLU A 32 12.11 -16.04 2.75
CA GLU A 32 12.41 -17.34 3.36
C GLU A 32 11.23 -18.33 3.22
N LEU A 33 10.70 -18.43 2.00
CA LEU A 33 9.54 -19.27 1.69
C LEU A 33 9.91 -20.73 1.41
N SER A 34 9.16 -21.68 2.00
CA SER A 34 9.33 -23.12 1.79
C SER A 34 8.07 -23.93 2.12
N LEU A 35 7.99 -25.17 1.61
CA LEU A 35 6.92 -26.11 1.98
C LEU A 35 6.91 -26.41 3.48
N LYS A 36 8.10 -26.50 4.09
CA LYS A 36 8.23 -26.70 5.54
C LYS A 36 7.63 -25.51 6.30
N GLY A 37 7.96 -24.28 5.91
CA GLY A 37 7.41 -23.08 6.51
C GLY A 37 5.89 -22.98 6.33
N GLN A 38 5.35 -23.41 5.19
CA GLN A 38 3.89 -23.49 5.00
C GLN A 38 3.23 -24.47 5.97
N ILE A 39 3.81 -25.66 6.16
CA ILE A 39 3.29 -26.65 7.11
C ILE A 39 3.35 -26.09 8.53
N GLU A 40 4.45 -25.44 8.90
CA GLU A 40 4.59 -24.79 10.20
C GLU A 40 3.54 -23.69 10.40
N TYR A 41 3.33 -22.82 9.39
CA TYR A 41 2.28 -21.80 9.39
C TYR A 41 0.91 -22.42 9.67
N LEU A 42 0.49 -23.44 8.91
CA LEU A 42 -0.80 -24.10 9.08
C LEU A 42 -0.96 -24.75 10.47
N GLN A 43 0.10 -25.32 11.02
CA GLN A 43 0.09 -25.85 12.39
C GLN A 43 -0.06 -24.76 13.45
N TYR A 44 0.40 -23.54 13.18
CA TYR A 44 0.20 -22.40 14.07
C TYR A 44 -1.22 -21.85 13.97
N GLU A 45 -1.80 -21.79 12.76
CA GLU A 45 -3.21 -21.42 12.57
C GLU A 45 -4.14 -22.35 13.35
N GLU A 46 -3.94 -23.66 13.26
CA GLU A 46 -4.73 -24.65 14.03
C GLU A 46 -4.61 -24.43 15.55
N LYS A 47 -3.41 -24.04 16.04
CA LYS A 47 -3.20 -23.68 17.44
C LYS A 47 -3.91 -22.38 17.82
N CYS A 48 -3.98 -21.42 16.90
CA CYS A 48 -4.69 -20.16 17.11
C CYS A 48 -6.19 -20.39 17.21
N GLU A 49 -6.76 -21.18 16.30
CA GLU A 49 -8.17 -21.57 16.37
C GLU A 49 -8.50 -22.29 17.69
N ASP A 50 -7.67 -23.25 18.10
CA ASP A 50 -7.84 -23.94 19.38
C ASP A 50 -7.73 -22.98 20.57
N PHE A 51 -6.76 -22.06 20.52
CA PHE A 51 -6.55 -21.03 21.54
C PHE A 51 -7.76 -20.10 21.68
N TRP A 52 -8.30 -19.59 20.58
CA TRP A 52 -9.47 -18.71 20.62
C TRP A 52 -10.70 -19.45 21.12
N ARG A 53 -10.91 -20.68 20.65
CA ARG A 53 -12.01 -21.54 21.10
C ARG A 53 -11.99 -21.82 22.61
N ARG A 54 -10.81 -22.06 23.20
CA ARG A 54 -10.68 -22.35 24.64
C ARG A 54 -10.63 -21.10 25.52
N SER A 55 -10.22 -19.96 24.98
CA SER A 55 -9.95 -18.76 25.80
C SER A 55 -11.18 -17.90 26.04
N GLY A 56 -12.22 -18.02 25.22
CA GLY A 56 -13.47 -17.26 25.36
C GLY A 56 -13.31 -15.78 25.00
N GLU A 57 -14.44 -15.07 24.91
CA GLU A 57 -14.49 -13.66 24.45
C GLU A 57 -13.78 -12.69 25.40
N ASP A 58 -13.59 -13.05 26.68
CA ASP A 58 -12.99 -12.19 27.70
C ASP A 58 -11.45 -12.23 27.75
N VAL A 59 -10.81 -13.06 26.91
CA VAL A 59 -9.36 -13.34 26.94
C VAL A 59 -8.50 -12.08 26.89
N TYR A 60 -8.94 -11.05 26.16
CA TYR A 60 -8.29 -9.74 26.08
C TYR A 60 -8.15 -9.08 27.46
N SER A 61 -9.19 -9.15 28.30
CA SER A 61 -9.22 -8.53 29.63
C SER A 61 -8.37 -9.26 30.68
N ARG A 62 -7.89 -10.46 30.36
CA ARG A 62 -7.13 -11.34 31.26
C ARG A 62 -5.77 -11.76 30.71
N TYR A 63 -5.24 -11.04 29.71
CA TYR A 63 -3.92 -11.28 29.11
C TYR A 63 -2.81 -11.45 30.16
N GLU A 64 -2.74 -10.54 31.14
CA GLU A 64 -1.74 -10.58 32.22
C GLU A 64 -1.86 -11.81 33.14
N LYS A 65 -3.00 -12.50 33.10
CA LYS A 65 -3.26 -13.73 33.87
C LYS A 65 -3.01 -15.01 33.05
N LEU A 66 -2.74 -14.89 31.75
CA LEU A 66 -2.38 -16.02 30.90
C LEU A 66 -1.00 -16.57 31.27
N SER A 67 -0.76 -17.84 30.98
CA SER A 67 0.60 -18.38 31.07
C SER A 67 1.50 -17.70 30.04
N LYS A 68 2.81 -17.63 30.28
CA LYS A 68 3.76 -17.05 29.29
C LYS A 68 3.65 -17.69 27.91
N LYS A 69 3.34 -18.99 27.85
CA LYS A 69 3.13 -19.72 26.60
C LYS A 69 1.86 -19.26 25.88
N ASP A 70 0.79 -19.02 26.64
CA ASP A 70 -0.49 -18.56 26.10
C ASP A 70 -0.45 -17.07 25.75
N GLN A 71 0.35 -16.25 26.44
CA GLN A 71 0.63 -14.87 26.05
C GLN A 71 1.37 -14.83 24.71
N ALA A 72 2.44 -15.62 24.55
CA ALA A 72 3.16 -15.69 23.29
C ALA A 72 2.29 -16.22 22.13
N LEU A 73 1.38 -17.16 22.42
CA LEU A 73 0.43 -17.65 21.41
C LEU A 73 -0.63 -16.59 21.10
N TYR A 74 -1.19 -15.93 22.12
CA TYR A 74 -2.11 -14.80 21.96
C TYR A 74 -1.49 -13.70 21.08
N ASP A 75 -0.26 -13.28 21.40
CA ASP A 75 0.47 -12.26 20.64
C ASP A 75 0.71 -12.71 19.20
N TYR A 76 1.06 -13.99 19.00
CA TYR A 76 1.22 -14.55 17.66
C TYR A 76 -0.09 -14.56 16.86
N CYS A 77 -1.19 -14.99 17.49
CA CYS A 77 -2.49 -15.19 16.86
C CYS A 77 -3.26 -13.88 16.64
N LEU A 78 -2.86 -12.81 17.34
CA LEU A 78 -3.37 -11.45 17.10
C LEU A 78 -2.77 -10.80 15.86
N LEU A 79 -1.60 -11.26 15.40
CA LEU A 79 -0.98 -10.74 14.20
C LEU A 79 -1.79 -11.24 13.00
N ASP A 80 -2.45 -10.33 12.28
CA ASP A 80 -3.13 -10.64 11.03
C ASP A 80 -2.08 -10.79 9.90
N LYS A 81 -1.57 -12.01 9.74
CA LYS A 81 -0.43 -12.30 8.86
C LYS A 81 -0.81 -12.58 7.41
N GLY A 82 -2.10 -12.64 7.10
CA GLY A 82 -2.57 -13.24 5.86
C GLY A 82 -2.11 -14.67 5.66
N GLY A 83 -2.42 -15.25 4.50
CA GLY A 83 -1.92 -16.57 4.15
C GLY A 83 -0.39 -16.60 4.05
N TYR A 84 0.22 -17.76 4.32
CA TYR A 84 1.68 -17.95 4.22
C TYR A 84 2.31 -17.49 2.90
N TRP A 85 1.52 -17.47 1.83
CA TRP A 85 1.96 -17.09 0.50
C TRP A 85 1.50 -15.69 0.09
N ASP A 86 0.72 -15.00 0.90
CA ASP A 86 0.13 -13.72 0.50
C ASP A 86 1.20 -12.63 0.51
N ILE A 87 1.09 -11.70 -0.45
CA ILE A 87 1.98 -10.55 -0.59
C ILE A 87 1.32 -9.36 0.08
N GLY A 88 2.01 -8.81 1.06
CA GLY A 88 1.43 -7.85 1.99
C GLY A 88 0.62 -8.54 3.09
N GLU A 89 0.42 -7.84 4.20
CA GLU A 89 -0.50 -8.29 5.25
C GLU A 89 -1.96 -8.05 4.80
N ILE A 90 -2.92 -8.79 5.35
CA ILE A 90 -4.35 -8.54 5.10
C ILE A 90 -4.68 -7.17 5.70
N GLY A 91 -5.02 -6.21 4.82
CA GLY A 91 -5.36 -4.82 5.17
C GLY A 91 -4.58 -3.77 4.35
N CYS A 92 -5.30 -2.76 3.84
CA CYS A 92 -4.76 -1.45 3.42
C CYS A 92 -3.62 -1.32 2.39
N SER A 93 -3.70 -2.00 1.27
CA SER A 93 -2.79 -1.68 0.19
C SER A 93 -3.29 -0.46 -0.63
N TRP A 94 -2.38 0.13 -1.41
CA TRP A 94 -2.71 1.10 -2.48
C TRP A 94 -3.88 0.62 -3.36
N TYR A 95 -4.08 -0.70 -3.47
CA TYR A 95 -5.18 -1.33 -4.19
C TYR A 95 -6.57 -1.05 -3.61
N CYS A 96 -6.69 -0.50 -2.39
CA CYS A 96 -7.97 -0.07 -1.84
C CYS A 96 -8.60 1.13 -2.59
N GLY A 97 -7.78 2.01 -3.20
CA GLY A 97 -8.27 3.09 -4.04
C GLY A 97 -8.38 2.72 -5.53
N GLY A 98 -8.07 1.47 -5.86
CA GLY A 98 -7.98 0.96 -7.22
C GLY A 98 -6.59 0.44 -7.57
N GLY A 99 -6.51 -0.33 -8.66
CA GLY A 99 -5.27 -0.89 -9.18
C GLY A 99 -5.33 -1.00 -10.70
N PRO A 100 -4.54 -1.88 -11.31
CA PRO A 100 -4.75 -2.23 -12.71
C PRO A 100 -6.09 -2.97 -12.86
N ASP A 101 -6.88 -2.58 -13.85
CA ASP A 101 -8.15 -3.26 -14.20
C ASP A 101 -7.89 -4.64 -14.81
N SER A 102 -6.73 -4.82 -15.44
CA SER A 102 -6.30 -6.11 -15.96
C SER A 102 -4.79 -6.18 -16.15
N VAL A 103 -4.27 -7.40 -16.07
CA VAL A 103 -2.88 -7.73 -16.36
C VAL A 103 -2.86 -8.81 -17.43
N THR A 104 -2.03 -8.61 -18.45
CA THR A 104 -1.87 -9.52 -19.59
C THR A 104 -0.39 -9.74 -19.88
N ALA A 105 -0.07 -10.75 -20.68
CA ALA A 105 1.30 -11.05 -21.08
C ALA A 105 1.38 -11.28 -22.59
N SER A 106 2.58 -11.10 -23.16
CA SER A 106 2.89 -11.47 -24.56
C SER A 106 2.66 -12.96 -24.83
N SER A 107 3.05 -13.80 -23.89
CA SER A 107 2.85 -15.25 -23.91
C SER A 107 2.78 -15.81 -22.48
N ALA A 108 2.41 -17.08 -22.36
CA ALA A 108 2.45 -17.81 -21.11
C ALA A 108 2.75 -19.29 -21.37
N LEU A 109 3.55 -19.90 -20.47
CA LEU A 109 3.83 -21.32 -20.50
C LEU A 109 2.54 -22.12 -20.40
N LYS A 110 2.44 -23.21 -21.18
CA LYS A 110 1.26 -24.07 -21.16
C LYS A 110 1.00 -24.64 -19.76
N PRO A 111 -0.27 -24.68 -19.31
CA PRO A 111 -0.60 -25.27 -18.02
C PRO A 111 -0.07 -26.69 -17.86
N TYR A 112 0.46 -27.00 -16.68
CA TYR A 112 1.04 -28.31 -16.38
C TYR A 112 0.64 -28.79 -14.99
N LYS A 113 0.05 -29.99 -14.92
CA LYS A 113 -0.41 -30.62 -13.67
C LYS A 113 -1.28 -29.70 -12.81
N GLY A 114 -2.17 -28.95 -13.46
CA GLY A 114 -3.09 -28.02 -12.79
C GLY A 114 -2.48 -26.67 -12.42
N LEU A 115 -1.18 -26.45 -12.65
CA LEU A 115 -0.56 -25.13 -12.53
C LEU A 115 -0.79 -24.32 -13.80
N LYS A 116 -1.14 -23.05 -13.64
CA LYS A 116 -1.22 -22.05 -14.69
C LYS A 116 -0.08 -21.05 -14.53
N TYR A 117 0.26 -20.36 -15.61
CA TYR A 117 1.39 -19.43 -15.68
C TYR A 117 1.03 -18.13 -16.38
N ASP A 118 -0.26 -17.78 -16.38
CA ASP A 118 -0.80 -16.63 -17.10
C ASP A 118 -0.33 -15.31 -16.47
N GLY A 119 -0.38 -14.21 -17.22
CA GLY A 119 0.10 -12.90 -16.76
C GLY A 119 -0.56 -12.39 -15.47
N GLN A 120 -1.79 -12.82 -15.16
CA GLN A 120 -2.46 -12.45 -13.90
C GLN A 120 -1.73 -12.98 -12.66
N ASN A 121 -0.97 -14.07 -12.78
CA ASN A 121 -0.16 -14.60 -11.68
C ASN A 121 1.01 -13.69 -11.30
N ALA A 122 1.31 -12.64 -12.07
CA ALA A 122 2.25 -11.58 -11.71
C ALA A 122 1.54 -10.32 -11.18
N HIS A 123 0.29 -10.50 -10.71
CA HIS A 123 -0.50 -9.49 -9.98
C HIS A 123 -1.60 -10.08 -9.10
N ASP A 124 -1.42 -11.29 -8.59
CA ASP A 124 -2.43 -11.98 -7.77
C ASP A 124 -2.15 -11.85 -6.26
N LEU A 125 -1.14 -11.05 -5.89
CA LEU A 125 -0.67 -10.83 -4.53
C LEU A 125 -0.29 -12.16 -3.84
N SER A 126 0.35 -13.07 -4.58
CA SER A 126 0.81 -14.35 -4.04
C SER A 126 2.23 -14.72 -4.42
N TYR A 127 3.06 -15.01 -3.42
CA TYR A 127 4.39 -15.59 -3.61
C TYR A 127 4.39 -17.02 -4.17
N LYS A 128 3.23 -17.67 -4.26
CA LYS A 128 3.09 -19.09 -4.64
C LYS A 128 3.01 -19.30 -6.15
N THR A 129 2.47 -18.33 -6.85
CA THR A 129 2.20 -18.31 -8.28
C THR A 129 3.28 -17.48 -8.98
N ALA A 130 3.29 -17.56 -10.30
CA ALA A 130 4.16 -16.76 -11.15
C ALA A 130 3.59 -16.73 -12.56
N TRP A 131 3.81 -15.62 -13.24
CA TRP A 131 3.86 -15.63 -14.70
C TRP A 131 5.13 -16.35 -15.12
N VAL A 132 5.01 -17.25 -16.10
CA VAL A 132 6.15 -17.87 -16.78
C VAL A 132 5.86 -17.69 -18.26
N GLU A 133 6.77 -17.04 -18.98
CA GLU A 133 6.62 -16.85 -20.42
C GLU A 133 6.63 -18.19 -21.17
N GLY A 134 6.07 -18.20 -22.38
CA GLY A 134 5.89 -19.41 -23.20
C GLY A 134 6.58 -19.35 -24.56
N ASP A 135 7.59 -18.49 -24.71
CA ASP A 135 8.45 -18.43 -25.88
C ASP A 135 9.39 -19.65 -25.94
N ASP A 136 9.76 -20.07 -27.16
CA ASP A 136 10.69 -21.19 -27.34
C ASP A 136 12.17 -20.78 -27.09
N GLY A 137 12.43 -19.48 -26.93
CA GLY A 137 13.73 -18.85 -26.71
C GLY A 137 14.12 -18.70 -25.24
N ASP A 138 14.61 -17.52 -24.87
CA ASP A 138 15.08 -17.18 -23.52
C ASP A 138 14.23 -16.08 -22.85
N GLY A 139 13.07 -15.78 -23.44
CA GLY A 139 12.11 -14.79 -22.94
C GLY A 139 12.50 -13.33 -23.17
N ILE A 140 13.61 -13.03 -23.87
CA ILE A 140 13.95 -11.64 -24.20
C ILE A 140 12.91 -11.08 -25.18
N GLY A 141 12.35 -9.91 -24.85
CA GLY A 141 11.27 -9.26 -25.59
C GLY A 141 9.87 -9.65 -25.11
N GLU A 142 9.74 -10.70 -24.29
CA GLU A 142 8.47 -11.02 -23.64
C GLU A 142 8.13 -9.95 -22.59
N TYR A 143 6.82 -9.72 -22.39
CA TYR A 143 6.36 -8.61 -21.58
C TYR A 143 5.09 -8.89 -20.78
N LEU A 144 4.94 -8.16 -19.67
CA LEU A 144 3.69 -7.98 -18.94
C LEU A 144 3.10 -6.60 -19.27
N LEU A 145 1.78 -6.53 -19.41
CA LEU A 145 1.03 -5.32 -19.72
C LEU A 145 -0.11 -5.13 -18.70
N TYR A 146 -0.02 -4.04 -17.96
CA TYR A 146 -0.97 -3.59 -16.95
C TYR A 146 -1.84 -2.49 -17.55
N HIS A 147 -3.16 -2.62 -17.41
CA HIS A 147 -4.12 -1.63 -17.84
C HIS A 147 -4.69 -0.93 -16.61
N PHE A 148 -4.73 0.39 -16.62
CA PHE A 148 -5.25 1.21 -15.54
C PHE A 148 -6.35 2.13 -16.06
N SER A 149 -7.37 2.32 -15.22
CA SER A 149 -8.30 3.42 -15.41
C SER A 149 -7.56 4.76 -15.30
N ALA A 150 -8.03 5.77 -16.03
CA ALA A 150 -7.55 7.15 -15.84
C ALA A 150 -7.71 7.65 -14.40
N ALA A 151 -8.68 7.07 -13.70
CA ALA A 151 -9.03 7.38 -12.32
C ALA A 151 -8.18 6.63 -11.28
N SER A 152 -7.35 5.65 -11.68
CA SER A 152 -6.53 4.88 -10.74
C SER A 152 -5.63 5.81 -9.89
N PRO A 153 -5.37 5.47 -8.61
CA PRO A 153 -4.49 6.24 -7.75
C PRO A 153 -3.10 6.36 -8.37
N ARG A 154 -2.30 7.34 -7.93
CA ARG A 154 -0.96 7.52 -8.50
C ARG A 154 0.02 6.55 -7.86
N ILE A 155 0.89 5.97 -8.68
CA ILE A 155 1.94 5.05 -8.25
C ILE A 155 3.20 5.86 -7.95
N THR A 156 3.78 5.67 -6.77
CA THR A 156 5.09 6.27 -6.42
C THR A 156 6.14 5.20 -6.20
N LYS A 157 5.74 3.93 -6.10
CA LYS A 157 6.65 2.81 -5.89
C LYS A 157 6.20 1.57 -6.65
N ILE A 158 7.16 0.93 -7.29
CA ILE A 158 6.97 -0.35 -7.99
C ILE A 158 7.85 -1.39 -7.29
N ILE A 159 7.27 -2.52 -6.92
CA ILE A 159 7.96 -3.62 -6.25
C ILE A 159 7.93 -4.85 -7.16
N VAL A 160 9.10 -5.44 -7.40
CA VAL A 160 9.27 -6.63 -8.26
C VAL A 160 9.76 -7.81 -7.43
N VAL A 161 9.08 -8.94 -7.55
CA VAL A 161 9.47 -10.24 -6.98
C VAL A 161 9.95 -11.14 -8.13
N ASN A 162 11.27 -11.14 -8.31
CA ASN A 162 11.93 -11.67 -9.50
C ASN A 162 12.18 -13.19 -9.42
N GLY A 163 11.77 -13.94 -10.45
CA GLY A 163 11.88 -15.40 -10.50
C GLY A 163 10.69 -16.12 -9.84
N TYR A 164 10.68 -17.46 -9.92
CA TYR A 164 9.63 -18.26 -9.30
C TYR A 164 9.94 -18.55 -7.82
N VAL A 165 9.53 -17.65 -6.91
CA VAL A 165 10.08 -17.62 -5.54
C VAL A 165 9.52 -18.67 -4.58
N LYS A 166 8.47 -19.42 -4.95
CA LYS A 166 7.81 -20.43 -4.10
C LYS A 166 8.74 -21.47 -3.45
N SER A 167 9.93 -21.68 -4.01
CA SER A 167 11.00 -22.46 -3.38
C SER A 167 12.36 -22.06 -3.94
N SER A 168 13.43 -22.27 -3.17
CA SER A 168 14.79 -22.00 -3.65
C SER A 168 15.15 -22.83 -4.90
N SER A 169 14.59 -24.03 -5.03
CA SER A 169 14.78 -24.88 -6.22
C SER A 169 14.07 -24.31 -7.44
N ALA A 170 12.81 -23.90 -7.30
CA ALA A 170 12.06 -23.26 -8.40
C ALA A 170 12.75 -21.97 -8.86
N TRP A 171 13.17 -21.13 -7.92
CA TRP A 171 13.84 -19.86 -8.22
C TRP A 171 15.18 -20.05 -8.97
N LYS A 172 16.00 -21.03 -8.55
CA LYS A 172 17.28 -21.35 -9.22
C LYS A 172 17.09 -22.00 -10.59
N ASN A 173 16.07 -22.83 -10.74
CA ASN A 173 15.90 -23.65 -11.95
C ASN A 173 15.31 -22.90 -13.13
N ASN A 174 14.49 -21.86 -12.91
CA ASN A 174 13.91 -21.02 -13.98
C ASN A 174 14.82 -19.82 -14.25
N SER A 175 14.71 -19.20 -15.42
CA SER A 175 15.38 -17.94 -15.68
C SER A 175 14.73 -16.80 -14.88
N ARG A 176 15.51 -15.77 -14.60
CA ARG A 176 15.11 -14.59 -13.82
C ARG A 176 15.45 -13.35 -14.61
N VAL A 177 14.75 -12.24 -14.39
CA VAL A 177 15.01 -11.02 -15.15
C VAL A 177 16.22 -10.28 -14.55
N LYS A 178 17.10 -9.75 -15.39
CA LYS A 178 18.16 -8.82 -14.99
C LYS A 178 17.80 -7.38 -15.31
N LYS A 179 17.11 -7.15 -16.43
CA LYS A 179 16.67 -5.81 -16.85
C LYS A 179 15.25 -5.85 -17.38
N LEU A 180 14.40 -4.98 -16.82
CA LEU A 180 13.08 -4.67 -17.37
C LEU A 180 13.11 -3.29 -18.02
N LYS A 181 12.50 -3.14 -19.19
CA LYS A 181 12.17 -1.84 -19.76
C LYS A 181 10.71 -1.52 -19.50
N MET A 182 10.48 -0.38 -18.87
CA MET A 182 9.17 0.08 -18.50
C MET A 182 8.67 1.12 -19.51
N TYR A 183 7.40 1.00 -19.90
CA TYR A 183 6.72 1.94 -20.79
C TYR A 183 5.44 2.45 -20.13
N ILE A 184 5.07 3.69 -20.45
CA ILE A 184 3.74 4.26 -20.19
C ILE A 184 3.15 4.66 -21.53
N ASP A 185 2.00 4.09 -21.90
CA ASP A 185 1.34 4.30 -23.20
C ASP A 185 2.32 4.19 -24.39
N ASP A 186 3.04 3.06 -24.42
CA ASP A 186 4.09 2.71 -25.39
C ASP A 186 5.30 3.66 -25.46
N LYS A 187 5.38 4.67 -24.59
CA LYS A 187 6.57 5.52 -24.46
C LYS A 187 7.49 4.94 -23.40
N ALA A 188 8.74 4.68 -23.77
CA ALA A 188 9.73 4.17 -22.84
C ALA A 188 10.00 5.19 -21.73
N LEU A 189 9.81 4.77 -20.48
CA LEU A 189 9.99 5.62 -19.31
C LEU A 189 11.29 5.29 -18.58
N ALA A 190 11.52 4.01 -18.26
CA ALA A 190 12.65 3.61 -17.42
C ALA A 190 13.23 2.24 -17.80
N ILE A 191 14.47 1.98 -17.37
CA ILE A 191 15.08 0.65 -17.33
C ILE A 191 15.35 0.30 -15.87
N LEU A 192 14.75 -0.79 -15.39
CA LEU A 192 14.89 -1.30 -14.03
C LEU A 192 15.91 -2.44 -14.02
N TYR A 193 17.00 -2.26 -13.27
CA TYR A 193 17.98 -3.31 -13.02
C TYR A 193 17.52 -4.14 -11.84
N LEU A 194 17.46 -5.46 -11.99
CA LEU A 194 17.10 -6.38 -10.93
C LEU A 194 18.34 -7.14 -10.45
N SER A 195 18.55 -7.14 -9.15
CA SER A 195 19.54 -8.00 -8.49
C SER A 195 19.09 -9.46 -8.58
N ASP A 196 20.06 -10.38 -8.67
CA ASP A 196 19.81 -11.83 -8.70
C ASP A 196 19.55 -12.37 -7.28
N THR A 197 18.44 -11.92 -6.68
CA THR A 197 18.06 -12.24 -5.29
C THR A 197 16.64 -12.79 -5.24
N ARG A 198 16.41 -13.80 -4.40
CA ARG A 198 15.07 -14.32 -4.10
C ARG A 198 14.37 -13.43 -3.08
N GLY A 199 13.82 -12.31 -3.54
CA GLY A 199 13.25 -11.30 -2.67
C GLY A 199 12.50 -10.21 -3.42
N GLU A 200 11.84 -9.34 -2.65
CA GLU A 200 11.25 -8.10 -3.16
C GLU A 200 12.34 -7.07 -3.47
N GLN A 201 12.11 -6.29 -4.53
CA GLN A 201 12.98 -5.22 -4.98
C GLN A 201 12.14 -3.99 -5.32
N SER A 202 12.33 -2.88 -4.59
CA SER A 202 11.52 -1.67 -4.73
C SER A 202 12.22 -0.58 -5.53
N PHE A 203 11.44 0.15 -6.34
CA PHE A 203 11.87 1.28 -7.14
C PHE A 203 10.93 2.46 -6.89
N ASP A 204 11.48 3.59 -6.46
CA ASP A 204 10.70 4.81 -6.22
C ASP A 204 10.66 5.68 -7.49
N PHE A 205 9.52 6.35 -7.69
CA PHE A 205 9.24 7.21 -8.83
C PHE A 205 8.54 8.49 -8.37
N GLU A 206 8.75 9.56 -9.13
CA GLU A 206 7.78 10.66 -9.14
C GLU A 206 6.39 10.12 -9.49
N PRO A 207 5.30 10.66 -8.91
CA PRO A 207 3.95 10.09 -9.07
C PRO A 207 3.58 9.81 -10.53
N ILE A 208 3.37 8.52 -10.84
CA ILE A 208 2.93 8.03 -12.15
C ILE A 208 1.41 7.92 -12.14
N GLY A 209 0.78 8.57 -13.12
CA GLY A 209 -0.67 8.65 -13.27
C GLY A 209 -1.11 10.09 -13.51
N LEU A 210 -2.42 10.33 -13.51
CA LEU A 210 -2.97 11.65 -13.78
C LEU A 210 -2.69 12.61 -12.62
N SER A 211 -1.97 13.72 -12.89
CA SER A 211 -1.65 14.72 -11.87
C SER A 211 -2.82 15.67 -11.56
N ASP A 212 -3.60 16.07 -12.57
CA ASP A 212 -4.78 16.94 -12.42
C ASP A 212 -6.01 16.07 -12.10
N ARG A 213 -6.41 16.06 -10.83
CA ARG A 213 -7.52 15.25 -10.32
C ARG A 213 -8.64 16.09 -9.72
N GLU A 214 -8.65 17.41 -9.94
CA GLU A 214 -9.62 18.32 -9.30
C GLU A 214 -11.06 18.11 -9.79
N ASN A 215 -11.26 17.70 -11.04
CA ASN A 215 -12.58 17.47 -11.63
C ASN A 215 -12.82 16.00 -11.98
N TRP A 216 -13.43 15.27 -11.05
CA TRP A 216 -13.62 13.82 -11.15
C TRP A 216 -14.46 13.35 -12.35
N GLU A 217 -15.51 14.07 -12.71
CA GLU A 217 -16.34 13.73 -13.87
C GLU A 217 -15.53 13.81 -15.17
N LYS A 218 -14.61 14.78 -15.25
CA LYS A 218 -13.65 14.86 -16.35
C LYS A 218 -12.64 13.71 -16.29
N VAL A 219 -12.12 13.37 -15.11
CA VAL A 219 -11.14 12.28 -14.92
C VAL A 219 -11.73 10.93 -15.35
N LYS A 220 -12.96 10.59 -14.94
CA LYS A 220 -13.65 9.36 -15.34
C LYS A 220 -13.86 9.25 -16.85
N GLY A 221 -13.98 10.39 -17.54
CA GLY A 221 -14.13 10.45 -18.99
C GLY A 221 -12.82 10.36 -19.77
N LEU A 222 -11.66 10.35 -19.10
CA LEU A 222 -10.35 10.23 -19.76
C LEU A 222 -10.07 8.78 -20.19
N PRO A 223 -9.28 8.58 -21.26
CA PRO A 223 -8.93 7.25 -21.71
C PRO A 223 -8.10 6.51 -20.66
N PRO A 224 -8.26 5.18 -20.52
CA PRO A 224 -7.37 4.37 -19.70
C PRO A 224 -5.93 4.46 -20.23
N TRP A 225 -4.98 4.13 -19.37
CA TRP A 225 -3.55 4.15 -19.68
C TRP A 225 -2.93 2.79 -19.37
N THR A 226 -1.74 2.56 -19.91
CA THR A 226 -1.05 1.27 -19.83
C THR A 226 0.36 1.41 -19.28
N MET A 227 0.77 0.39 -18.52
CA MET A 227 2.16 0.21 -18.09
C MET A 227 2.67 -1.14 -18.59
N LYS A 228 3.77 -1.15 -19.33
CA LYS A 228 4.36 -2.36 -19.90
C LYS A 228 5.75 -2.60 -19.33
N PHE A 229 6.05 -3.84 -18.97
CA PHE A 229 7.37 -4.30 -18.53
C PHE A 229 7.90 -5.34 -19.51
N GLU A 230 8.89 -4.97 -20.32
CA GLU A 230 9.54 -5.83 -21.31
C GLU A 230 10.87 -6.36 -20.80
N ILE A 231 11.13 -7.65 -21.00
CA ILE A 231 12.39 -8.29 -20.60
C ILE A 231 13.50 -7.91 -21.59
N LEU A 232 14.55 -7.24 -21.10
CA LEU A 232 15.71 -6.89 -21.92
C LEU A 232 16.90 -7.82 -21.74
N GLU A 233 17.07 -8.36 -20.53
CA GLU A 233 18.21 -9.22 -20.19
C GLU A 233 17.82 -10.13 -19.03
N ILE A 234 18.37 -11.34 -19.00
CA ILE A 234 18.05 -12.37 -18.01
C ILE A 234 19.29 -12.88 -17.25
N TYR A 235 19.04 -13.54 -16.14
CA TYR A 235 19.92 -14.52 -15.52
C TYR A 235 19.42 -15.93 -15.91
N PRO A 236 20.24 -16.74 -16.60
CA PRO A 236 19.80 -18.07 -17.03
C PRO A 236 19.43 -19.00 -15.86
N GLY A 237 18.33 -19.74 -16.02
CA GLY A 237 17.96 -20.82 -15.11
C GLY A 237 18.92 -22.00 -15.16
N ALA A 238 19.05 -22.72 -14.05
CA ALA A 238 19.88 -23.93 -13.99
C ALA A 238 19.29 -25.11 -14.80
N LYS A 239 18.00 -25.07 -15.13
CA LYS A 239 17.30 -26.17 -15.79
C LYS A 239 16.35 -25.74 -16.91
N TYR A 240 15.55 -24.72 -16.68
CA TYR A 240 14.55 -24.21 -17.61
C TYR A 240 15.02 -22.88 -18.17
N LYS A 241 14.76 -22.68 -19.47
CA LYS A 241 15.06 -21.40 -20.12
C LYS A 241 14.01 -20.36 -19.81
N ASP A 242 12.80 -20.82 -19.56
CA ASP A 242 11.61 -20.00 -19.35
C ASP A 242 11.84 -18.99 -18.21
N VAL A 243 11.50 -17.73 -18.47
CA VAL A 243 11.60 -16.65 -17.49
C VAL A 243 10.37 -16.64 -16.60
N ALA A 244 10.59 -16.54 -15.30
CA ALA A 244 9.51 -16.41 -14.32
C ALA A 244 9.55 -15.04 -13.62
N ILE A 245 8.37 -14.44 -13.42
CA ILE A 245 8.16 -13.32 -12.50
C ILE A 245 7.04 -13.72 -11.56
N THR A 246 7.31 -13.75 -10.26
CA THR A 246 6.28 -14.04 -9.27
C THR A 246 5.34 -12.86 -9.09
N GLU A 247 5.86 -11.64 -8.97
CA GLU A 247 4.99 -10.50 -8.72
C GLU A 247 5.58 -9.20 -9.25
N ILE A 248 4.74 -8.30 -9.76
CA ILE A 248 5.04 -6.87 -9.86
C ILE A 248 3.86 -6.14 -9.25
N TYR A 249 4.03 -5.49 -8.11
CA TYR A 249 2.96 -4.80 -7.41
C TYR A 249 3.34 -3.36 -7.08
N PHE A 250 2.35 -2.59 -6.67
CA PHE A 250 2.42 -1.14 -6.60
C PHE A 250 2.09 -0.63 -5.21
N ASP A 251 2.70 0.51 -4.91
CA ASP A 251 2.40 1.34 -3.77
C ASP A 251 2.43 2.80 -4.23
N GLY A 252 1.75 3.67 -3.50
CA GLY A 252 1.45 5.00 -4.02
C GLY A 252 0.68 5.88 -3.05
N ILE A 253 0.04 6.89 -3.63
CA ILE A 253 -0.70 7.91 -2.91
C ILE A 253 -2.16 7.90 -3.37
N ASP A 254 -2.97 8.72 -2.70
CA ASP A 254 -4.39 8.97 -3.02
C ASP A 254 -5.42 7.96 -2.47
N VAL A 255 -5.19 7.34 -1.29
CA VAL A 255 -6.02 6.21 -0.77
C VAL A 255 -6.53 6.30 0.70
N HIS A 256 -6.27 7.40 1.44
CA HIS A 256 -6.71 7.62 2.84
C HIS A 256 -7.06 9.09 3.10
N CYS A 257 -8.24 9.45 3.66
CA CYS A 257 -8.66 10.84 3.96
C CYS A 257 -10.04 11.03 4.67
N LEU A 258 -10.36 12.28 5.06
CA LEU A 258 -11.65 12.81 5.54
C LEU A 258 -12.50 13.41 4.41
N ALA A 259 -13.83 13.34 4.46
CA ALA A 259 -14.69 13.95 3.44
C ALA A 259 -14.66 15.50 3.45
N LYS A 260 -14.98 16.09 2.30
CA LYS A 260 -15.19 17.53 2.14
C LYS A 260 -16.17 18.11 3.18
N GLY A 261 -15.93 19.34 3.63
CA GLY A 261 -16.78 20.03 4.61
C GLY A 261 -16.55 19.58 6.05
N THR A 262 -15.56 18.72 6.28
CA THR A 262 -15.10 18.41 7.64
C THR A 262 -14.48 19.66 8.25
N GLU A 263 -15.02 20.10 9.38
CA GLU A 263 -14.60 21.28 10.14
C GLU A 263 -13.35 20.98 10.97
N ILE A 264 -12.26 21.69 10.70
CA ILE A 264 -10.97 21.55 11.38
C ILE A 264 -10.79 22.68 12.38
N ALA A 265 -10.45 22.35 13.62
CA ALA A 265 -10.15 23.35 14.65
C ALA A 265 -8.74 23.93 14.44
N MET A 266 -8.69 25.23 14.21
CA MET A 266 -7.45 25.97 13.99
C MET A 266 -6.82 26.39 15.33
N ALA A 267 -5.51 26.66 15.33
CA ALA A 267 -4.78 27.03 16.54
C ALA A 267 -5.22 28.37 17.16
N ASP A 268 -5.85 29.25 16.39
CA ASP A 268 -6.39 30.54 16.82
C ASP A 268 -7.84 30.46 17.34
N ASN A 269 -8.37 29.25 17.51
CA ASN A 269 -9.76 28.93 17.87
C ASN A 269 -10.80 29.23 16.78
N THR A 270 -10.37 29.52 15.55
CA THR A 270 -11.28 29.51 14.40
C THR A 270 -11.53 28.07 13.92
N ILE A 271 -12.55 27.92 13.08
CA ILE A 271 -12.85 26.68 12.37
C ILE A 271 -12.64 26.94 10.89
N LYS A 272 -12.02 25.99 10.20
CA LYS A 272 -11.81 26.03 8.75
C LYS A 272 -12.20 24.69 8.15
N ASN A 273 -12.79 24.68 6.96
CA ASN A 273 -13.09 23.41 6.31
C ASN A 273 -11.78 22.74 5.87
N VAL A 274 -11.76 21.40 5.91
CA VAL A 274 -10.57 20.61 5.59
C VAL A 274 -10.04 20.88 4.18
N GLU A 275 -10.93 21.18 3.22
CA GLU A 275 -10.55 21.53 1.85
C GLU A 275 -9.93 22.91 1.67
N GLU A 276 -10.00 23.76 2.69
CA GLU A 276 -9.47 25.12 2.65
C GLU A 276 -8.09 25.23 3.33
N LEU A 277 -7.61 24.16 3.97
CA LEU A 277 -6.32 24.16 4.68
C LEU A 277 -5.13 24.41 3.75
N GLU A 278 -4.15 25.17 4.22
CA GLU A 278 -2.93 25.48 3.49
C GLU A 278 -1.66 25.07 4.25
N LEU A 279 -0.58 24.78 3.52
CA LEU A 279 0.72 24.45 4.12
C LEU A 279 1.25 25.62 4.95
N GLY A 280 1.79 25.31 6.13
CA GLY A 280 2.31 26.31 7.06
C GLY A 280 1.28 26.94 7.99
N GLU A 281 -0.02 26.71 7.78
CA GLU A 281 -1.05 27.05 8.77
C GLU A 281 -0.91 26.19 10.03
N SER A 282 -1.49 26.63 11.15
CA SER A 282 -1.44 25.91 12.42
C SER A 282 -2.82 25.42 12.86
N VAL A 283 -2.94 24.13 13.11
CA VAL A 283 -4.15 23.50 13.64
C VAL A 283 -4.01 23.24 15.14
N LEU A 284 -5.14 23.06 15.81
CA LEU A 284 -5.15 22.63 17.19
C LEU A 284 -4.88 21.12 17.24
N SER A 285 -3.76 20.75 17.87
CA SER A 285 -3.30 19.37 17.97
C SER A 285 -3.33 18.89 19.42
N PHE A 286 -3.63 17.61 19.64
CA PHE A 286 -3.67 17.04 20.98
C PHE A 286 -2.34 16.36 21.32
N ASN A 287 -1.76 16.76 22.46
CA ASN A 287 -0.55 16.16 23.00
C ASN A 287 -0.94 15.11 24.06
N PRO A 288 -0.75 13.80 23.78
CA PRO A 288 -1.18 12.74 24.67
C PRO A 288 -0.33 12.62 25.96
N GLU A 289 0.89 13.17 25.97
CA GLU A 289 1.77 13.13 27.17
C GLU A 289 1.35 14.16 28.21
N SER A 290 1.03 15.38 27.76
CA SER A 290 0.57 16.46 28.65
C SER A 290 -0.94 16.48 28.83
N ASN A 291 -1.69 15.75 27.99
CA ASN A 291 -3.14 15.79 27.89
C ASN A 291 -3.68 17.22 27.63
N LEU A 292 -2.92 18.04 26.89
CA LEU A 292 -3.28 19.40 26.52
C LEU A 292 -3.33 19.55 25.00
N PHE A 293 -4.10 20.54 24.55
CA PHE A 293 -4.05 20.95 23.16
C PHE A 293 -2.97 22.00 22.95
N GLU A 294 -2.24 21.91 21.85
CA GLU A 294 -1.22 22.88 21.46
C GLU A 294 -1.27 23.15 19.94
N PRO A 295 -0.82 24.34 19.49
CA PRO A 295 -0.66 24.62 18.08
C PRO A 295 0.36 23.68 17.43
N SER A 296 0.02 23.14 16.26
CA SER A 296 0.94 22.39 15.41
C SER A 296 0.83 22.82 13.96
N ARG A 297 1.98 23.07 13.33
CA ARG A 297 2.05 23.56 11.96
C ARG A 297 1.88 22.42 10.96
N ILE A 298 1.06 22.65 9.94
CA ILE A 298 0.86 21.73 8.81
C ILE A 298 2.13 21.71 7.96
N LEU A 299 2.74 20.53 7.86
CA LEU A 299 3.92 20.31 7.02
C LEU A 299 3.56 19.66 5.68
N GLU A 300 2.46 18.90 5.63
CA GLU A 300 2.04 18.17 4.45
C GLU A 300 0.52 17.92 4.43
N LEU A 301 -0.09 18.06 3.26
CA LEU A 301 -1.52 17.87 2.99
C LEU A 301 -1.71 16.95 1.78
N ALA A 302 -2.83 16.23 1.73
CA ALA A 302 -3.27 15.52 0.54
C ALA A 302 -4.79 15.62 0.35
N SER A 303 -5.26 15.58 -0.90
CA SER A 303 -6.68 15.76 -1.25
C SER A 303 -7.23 14.79 -2.35
N PRO A 304 -7.10 13.47 -2.18
CA PRO A 304 -7.62 12.44 -3.08
C PRO A 304 -9.13 12.29 -3.08
N THR A 305 -9.65 11.41 -3.95
CA THR A 305 -11.07 11.04 -4.00
C THR A 305 -11.23 9.57 -3.64
N HIS A 306 -12.19 9.24 -2.78
CA HIS A 306 -12.45 7.88 -2.30
C HIS A 306 -13.92 7.50 -2.46
N ASP A 307 -14.19 6.21 -2.66
CA ASP A 307 -15.53 5.61 -2.79
C ASP A 307 -15.88 4.56 -1.72
N ASN A 308 -14.92 4.19 -0.87
CA ASN A 308 -15.10 3.28 0.26
C ASN A 308 -14.98 4.04 1.59
N LEU A 309 -15.95 4.91 1.83
CA LEU A 309 -16.02 5.75 3.03
C LEU A 309 -17.05 5.20 4.02
N VAL A 310 -16.87 5.55 5.29
CA VAL A 310 -17.86 5.32 6.35
C VAL A 310 -18.27 6.63 6.96
N GLU A 311 -19.57 6.79 7.20
CA GLU A 311 -20.08 7.81 8.09
C GLU A 311 -20.15 7.23 9.51
N VAL A 312 -19.39 7.84 10.42
CA VAL A 312 -19.44 7.57 11.84
C VAL A 312 -20.23 8.68 12.52
N LYS A 313 -21.37 8.36 13.12
CA LYS A 313 -22.18 9.31 13.89
C LYS A 313 -21.94 9.16 15.38
N PHE A 314 -21.96 10.29 16.08
CA PHE A 314 -21.70 10.38 17.51
C PHE A 314 -22.92 10.86 18.29
N SER A 315 -22.97 10.53 19.57
CA SER A 315 -24.10 10.83 20.47
C SER A 315 -24.38 12.32 20.71
N ASN A 316 -23.43 13.20 20.38
CA ASN A 316 -23.60 14.66 20.45
C ASN A 316 -24.23 15.26 19.18
N GLY A 317 -24.54 14.44 18.18
CA GLY A 317 -25.09 14.88 16.89
C GLY A 317 -24.04 15.16 15.82
N ASN A 318 -22.75 15.12 16.15
CA ASN A 318 -21.69 15.26 15.15
C ASN A 318 -21.54 13.95 14.35
N SER A 319 -20.99 14.06 13.15
CA SER A 319 -20.54 12.90 12.37
C SER A 319 -19.20 13.20 11.71
N ILE A 320 -18.49 12.14 11.34
CA ILE A 320 -17.31 12.19 10.48
C ILE A 320 -17.55 11.22 9.35
N VAL A 321 -17.31 11.67 8.11
CA VAL A 321 -17.21 10.77 6.96
C VAL A 321 -15.73 10.63 6.61
N CYS A 322 -15.21 9.42 6.67
CA CYS A 322 -13.79 9.14 6.50
C CYS A 322 -13.56 7.76 5.88
N THR A 323 -12.32 7.48 5.48
CA THR A 323 -11.92 6.12 5.13
C THR A 323 -11.97 5.22 6.38
N LYS A 324 -12.23 3.92 6.18
CA LYS A 324 -12.43 2.95 7.27
C LYS A 324 -11.25 2.85 8.25
N ASP A 325 -10.05 3.14 7.79
CA ASP A 325 -8.82 3.13 8.59
C ASP A 325 -8.47 4.46 9.23
N HIS A 326 -9.26 5.51 9.03
CA HIS A 326 -8.92 6.80 9.59
C HIS A 326 -8.91 6.70 11.13
N PRO A 327 -7.78 6.98 11.81
CA PRO A 327 -7.66 6.80 13.24
C PRO A 327 -8.48 7.85 13.99
N ILE A 328 -9.33 7.40 14.90
CA ILE A 328 -10.15 8.21 15.82
C ILE A 328 -9.72 7.92 17.25
N MET A 329 -9.53 8.95 18.07
CA MET A 329 -9.10 8.79 19.46
C MET A 329 -10.26 8.32 20.36
N GLY A 330 -10.11 7.15 20.96
CA GLY A 330 -11.01 6.62 21.97
C GLY A 330 -10.83 7.29 23.34
N ALA A 331 -11.84 7.16 24.21
CA ALA A 331 -11.90 7.86 25.49
C ALA A 331 -10.82 7.48 26.53
N LYS A 332 -10.06 6.39 26.32
CA LYS A 332 -8.92 6.00 27.18
C LYS A 332 -7.57 6.33 26.54
N GLY A 333 -7.56 7.15 25.48
CA GLY A 333 -6.35 7.53 24.73
C GLY A 333 -5.86 6.44 23.75
N GLN A 334 -6.63 5.37 23.55
CA GLN A 334 -6.37 4.38 22.52
C GLN A 334 -6.87 4.87 21.16
N TRP A 335 -6.21 4.46 20.08
CA TRP A 335 -6.69 4.70 18.72
C TRP A 335 -7.76 3.68 18.35
N LEU A 336 -8.76 4.12 17.61
CA LEU A 336 -9.86 3.32 17.09
C LEU A 336 -10.03 3.58 15.59
N SER A 337 -10.44 2.57 14.82
CA SER A 337 -10.88 2.76 13.44
C SER A 337 -11.79 1.62 13.01
N SER A 338 -12.59 1.81 11.96
CA SER A 338 -13.45 0.74 11.42
C SER A 338 -12.62 -0.40 10.82
N ASP A 339 -11.34 -0.15 10.53
CA ASP A 339 -10.36 -1.13 10.11
C ASP A 339 -9.01 -0.93 10.85
N PRO A 340 -8.88 -1.48 12.08
CA PRO A 340 -7.71 -1.26 12.95
C PRO A 340 -6.43 -1.90 12.44
N THR A 341 -6.58 -3.01 11.71
CA THR A 341 -5.47 -3.69 11.04
C THR A 341 -4.90 -2.73 9.98
N LYS A 342 -5.78 -2.18 9.14
CA LYS A 342 -5.49 -1.18 8.10
C LYS A 342 -4.74 0.04 8.69
N THR A 343 -5.22 0.60 9.79
CA THR A 343 -4.58 1.74 10.47
C THR A 343 -3.20 1.40 11.04
N GLN A 344 -3.02 0.21 11.62
CA GLN A 344 -1.76 -0.21 12.21
C GLN A 344 -0.72 -0.61 11.16
N GLN A 345 -1.09 -0.88 9.92
CA GLN A 345 -0.14 -1.20 8.86
C GLN A 345 0.38 0.07 8.19
N ALA A 346 -0.53 1.00 7.85
CA ALA A 346 -0.20 2.21 7.11
C ALA A 346 0.56 3.26 7.96
N TYR A 347 0.29 3.36 9.26
CA TYR A 347 0.71 4.52 10.07
C TYR A 347 1.43 4.16 11.37
N GLU A 348 2.17 5.10 11.96
CA GLU A 348 2.89 4.92 13.23
C GLU A 348 1.98 4.81 14.49
N TYR A 349 0.70 4.42 14.34
CA TYR A 349 -0.20 4.12 15.46
C TYR A 349 0.00 2.70 16.00
N LYS A 350 -0.04 2.56 17.33
CA LYS A 350 0.07 1.28 18.04
C LYS A 350 -1.21 0.98 18.81
N GLY A 351 -1.61 -0.30 18.84
CA GLY A 351 -2.73 -0.75 19.66
C GLY A 351 -4.06 -0.18 19.20
N VAL A 352 -4.25 0.00 17.90
CA VAL A 352 -5.53 0.46 17.34
C VAL A 352 -6.56 -0.64 17.56
N SER A 353 -7.73 -0.29 18.10
CA SER A 353 -8.83 -1.24 18.35
C SER A 353 -10.01 -0.95 17.42
N THR A 354 -10.92 -1.92 17.26
CA THR A 354 -12.08 -1.75 16.38
C THR A 354 -13.01 -0.65 16.87
N LEU A 355 -13.32 0.28 15.97
CA LEU A 355 -14.41 1.24 16.12
C LEU A 355 -15.72 0.53 15.83
N MET A 356 -16.61 0.53 16.81
CA MET A 356 -17.92 -0.11 16.71
C MET A 356 -18.98 0.78 17.34
N VAL A 357 -20.25 0.52 17.04
CA VAL A 357 -21.35 1.18 17.73
C VAL A 357 -21.21 0.96 19.23
N GLY A 358 -21.31 2.04 20.01
CA GLY A 358 -21.09 2.06 21.45
C GLY A 358 -19.64 2.37 21.87
N SER A 359 -18.66 2.43 20.97
CA SER A 359 -17.30 2.87 21.30
C SER A 359 -17.31 4.29 21.90
N GLU A 360 -16.65 4.47 23.05
CA GLU A 360 -16.48 5.77 23.70
C GLU A 360 -15.31 6.55 23.07
N ILE A 361 -15.55 7.81 22.72
CA ILE A 361 -14.67 8.72 22.01
C ILE A 361 -14.43 9.97 22.85
N ILE A 362 -13.19 10.48 22.82
CA ILE A 362 -12.88 11.77 23.44
C ILE A 362 -13.25 12.89 22.46
N SER A 363 -14.08 13.83 22.91
CA SER A 363 -14.36 15.04 22.12
C SER A 363 -13.29 16.12 22.38
N SER A 364 -13.27 17.14 21.52
CA SER A 364 -12.40 18.32 21.67
C SER A 364 -12.58 19.03 23.02
N ASN A 365 -13.76 18.94 23.61
CA ASN A 365 -13.96 19.25 25.02
C ASN A 365 -13.68 17.99 25.84
N GLN A 366 -12.46 17.82 26.34
CA GLN A 366 -12.01 16.61 27.06
C GLN A 366 -12.89 16.23 28.27
N ALA A 367 -13.75 17.13 28.77
CA ALA A 367 -14.75 16.84 29.80
C ALA A 367 -15.95 16.03 29.27
N ASN A 368 -16.18 16.04 27.96
CA ASN A 368 -17.29 15.40 27.28
C ASN A 368 -16.82 14.15 26.54
N ARG A 369 -17.30 13.00 27.01
CA ARG A 369 -17.24 11.74 26.26
C ARG A 369 -18.46 11.66 25.36
N VAL A 370 -18.24 11.22 24.11
CA VAL A 370 -19.31 10.86 23.19
C VAL A 370 -19.18 9.39 22.85
N TYR A 371 -20.25 8.76 22.38
CA TYR A 371 -20.19 7.38 21.90
C TYR A 371 -20.67 7.29 20.46
N VAL A 372 -20.15 6.31 19.73
CA VAL A 372 -20.58 6.01 18.36
C VAL A 372 -22.01 5.49 18.39
N THR A 373 -22.92 6.14 17.67
CA THR A 373 -24.32 5.76 17.57
C THR A 373 -24.62 4.96 16.31
N GLU A 374 -23.88 5.22 15.23
CA GLU A 374 -24.06 4.59 13.93
C GLU A 374 -22.74 4.58 13.17
N ILE A 375 -22.50 3.51 12.41
CA ILE A 375 -21.46 3.43 11.39
C ILE A 375 -22.15 2.91 10.12
N ALA A 376 -22.11 3.69 9.04
CA ALA A 376 -22.75 3.35 7.78
C ALA A 376 -21.77 3.51 6.61
N ASP A 377 -21.77 2.56 5.69
CA ASP A 377 -21.02 2.69 4.43
C ASP A 377 -21.60 3.81 3.57
N VAL A 378 -20.73 4.66 3.04
CA VAL A 378 -21.07 5.70 2.06
C VAL A 378 -20.70 5.16 0.68
N ILE A 379 -21.72 4.90 -0.14
CA ILE A 379 -21.59 4.20 -1.42
C ILE A 379 -21.13 5.15 -2.55
N GLU A 380 -21.15 6.47 -2.31
CA GLU A 380 -20.78 7.47 -3.29
C GLU A 380 -19.33 7.92 -3.15
N ALA A 381 -18.62 7.93 -4.28
CA ALA A 381 -17.30 8.50 -4.38
C ALA A 381 -17.34 10.01 -4.14
N GLN A 382 -16.46 10.51 -3.27
CA GLN A 382 -16.34 11.94 -3.00
C GLN A 382 -14.90 12.35 -2.77
N GLN A 383 -14.62 13.63 -3.01
CA GLN A 383 -13.32 14.20 -2.71
C GLN A 383 -13.11 14.26 -1.20
N THR A 384 -11.90 13.95 -0.80
CA THR A 384 -11.49 13.78 0.57
C THR A 384 -10.13 14.46 0.78
N TYR A 385 -9.82 14.80 2.02
CA TYR A 385 -8.70 15.65 2.42
C TYR A 385 -8.08 15.12 3.70
N THR A 386 -6.78 15.31 3.87
CA THR A 386 -6.06 14.86 5.06
C THR A 386 -4.87 15.74 5.36
N ILE A 387 -4.52 15.78 6.65
CA ILE A 387 -3.24 16.28 7.12
C ILE A 387 -2.31 15.09 7.24
N VAL A 388 -1.38 14.97 6.28
CA VAL A 388 -0.41 13.88 6.25
C VAL A 388 0.57 14.05 7.41
N LYS A 389 1.07 15.27 7.62
CA LYS A 389 2.11 15.53 8.61
C LYS A 389 1.97 16.86 9.32
N LEU A 390 2.20 16.81 10.63
CA LEU A 390 2.26 17.94 11.54
C LEU A 390 3.67 18.11 12.11
N GLU A 391 4.04 19.34 12.44
CA GLU A 391 5.33 19.65 13.06
C GLU A 391 5.47 19.05 14.47
N LYS A 392 4.35 18.96 15.18
CA LYS A 392 4.22 18.36 16.52
C LYS A 392 3.03 17.44 16.57
N ASN A 393 3.17 16.35 17.34
CA ASN A 393 2.15 15.33 17.55
C ASN A 393 1.64 14.72 16.24
N ASN A 394 0.70 13.78 16.34
CA ASN A 394 0.13 13.06 15.21
C ASN A 394 -1.40 13.07 15.28
N SER A 395 -1.98 14.18 15.76
CA SER A 395 -3.43 14.30 15.90
C SER A 395 -3.90 15.73 15.66
N PHE A 396 -5.14 15.86 15.22
CA PHE A 396 -5.84 17.12 15.05
C PHE A 396 -7.33 16.94 15.34
N ILE A 397 -8.10 18.02 15.33
CA ILE A 397 -9.52 18.00 15.66
C ILE A 397 -10.34 18.19 14.39
N ALA A 398 -11.19 17.21 14.08
CA ALA A 398 -12.11 17.17 12.95
C ALA A 398 -13.55 17.00 13.46
N ASN A 399 -14.47 17.89 13.09
CA ASN A 399 -15.86 17.92 13.57
C ASN A 399 -15.97 17.76 15.10
N GLY A 400 -15.04 18.37 15.84
CA GLY A 400 -14.98 18.30 17.31
C GLY A 400 -14.52 16.96 17.89
N ILE A 401 -13.99 16.05 17.07
CA ILE A 401 -13.43 14.76 17.48
C ILE A 401 -11.92 14.76 17.19
N ILE A 402 -11.14 14.11 18.05
CA ILE A 402 -9.71 13.97 17.84
C ILE A 402 -9.45 12.81 16.87
N VAL A 403 -8.79 13.12 15.76
CA VAL A 403 -8.41 12.17 14.72
C VAL A 403 -6.89 12.19 14.51
N GLY A 404 -6.35 11.14 13.92
CA GLY A 404 -4.91 11.04 13.66
C GLY A 404 -4.49 11.58 12.29
N THR A 405 -3.24 12.04 12.20
CA THR A 405 -2.56 12.32 10.94
C THR A 405 -2.19 11.05 10.19
N GLU A 406 -2.00 11.14 8.88
CA GLU A 406 -1.73 9.98 8.02
C GLU A 406 -0.26 9.88 7.59
N GLU A 407 0.68 10.14 8.51
CA GLU A 407 2.11 10.01 8.23
C GLU A 407 2.45 8.52 8.01
N LEU A 408 2.78 8.19 6.77
CA LEU A 408 3.04 6.82 6.35
C LEU A 408 4.21 6.21 7.13
N ARG A 409 4.06 4.93 7.48
CA ARG A 409 5.15 4.18 8.07
C ARG A 409 6.34 4.15 7.13
N PRO A 410 7.55 4.38 7.66
CA PRO A 410 8.77 4.06 6.93
C PRO A 410 8.78 2.56 6.58
N SER A 411 9.27 2.21 5.39
CA SER A 411 9.25 0.85 4.82
C SER A 411 9.72 -0.26 5.79
N LEU A 412 9.26 -1.51 5.54
CA LEU A 412 9.62 -2.70 6.34
C LEU A 412 11.14 -2.87 6.54
N SER A 413 11.95 -2.52 5.53
CA SER A 413 13.42 -2.47 5.64
C SER A 413 13.89 -1.54 6.76
N GLN A 414 13.36 -0.32 6.84
CA GLN A 414 13.68 0.68 7.86
C GLN A 414 13.07 0.35 9.23
N TYR A 415 12.03 -0.49 9.26
CA TYR A 415 11.40 -0.98 10.47
C TYR A 415 12.16 -2.16 11.10
N LEU A 416 12.59 -3.14 10.28
CA LEU A 416 13.43 -4.26 10.72
C LEU A 416 14.79 -3.79 11.25
N ASP A 417 15.39 -2.79 10.59
CA ASP A 417 16.62 -2.14 11.05
C ASP A 417 16.48 -1.49 12.45
N ARG A 418 15.27 -1.02 12.79
CA ARG A 418 14.94 -0.44 14.10
C ARG A 418 14.62 -1.50 15.16
N ILE A 419 14.05 -2.63 14.75
CA ILE A 419 13.74 -3.77 15.63
C ILE A 419 15.01 -4.55 15.97
N GLU A 420 15.88 -4.87 15.01
CA GLU A 420 17.16 -5.55 15.27
C GLU A 420 18.05 -4.74 16.22
N LYS A 421 18.02 -3.41 16.13
CA LYS A 421 18.73 -2.51 17.06
C LYS A 421 18.11 -2.47 18.46
N ARG A 422 16.88 -2.97 18.64
CA ARG A 422 16.12 -2.95 19.91
C ARG A 422 15.94 -4.31 20.57
N LEU A 423 16.18 -5.41 19.87
CA LEU A 423 16.12 -6.76 20.46
C LEU A 423 17.45 -7.06 21.19
N PRO A 424 17.45 -7.25 22.53
CA PRO A 424 18.62 -7.78 23.22
C PRO A 424 18.86 -9.21 22.74
N THR A 425 20.14 -9.53 22.56
CA THR A 425 20.69 -10.84 22.17
C THR A 425 20.32 -11.93 23.19
N ILE A 426 19.09 -12.45 23.16
CA ILE A 426 18.63 -13.51 24.08
C ILE A 426 18.25 -14.81 23.36
N LEU A 427 18.46 -14.90 22.04
CA LEU A 427 18.36 -16.17 21.31
C LEU A 427 19.60 -16.40 20.44
N ARG A 428 20.73 -16.68 21.10
CA ARG A 428 21.84 -17.47 20.57
C ARG A 428 22.01 -18.72 21.41
#